data_AF-A0A7V7XQU0-F1
#
_entry.id   AF-A0A7V7XQU0-F1
#
_cell.length_a   1.000
_cell.length_b   1.000
_cell.length_c   1.000
_cell.angle_alpha   90.00
_cell.angle_beta   90.00
_cell.angle_gamma   90.00
#
_symmetry.space_group_name_H-M   'P 1'
#
loop_
_entity.id
_entity.type
_entity.pdbx_description
1 polymer ?
#
loop_
_entity_poly.entity_id
_entity_poly.type
_entity_poly.pdbx_seq_one_letter_code
_entity_poly.pdbx_strand_id
1 'polypeptide(L)'
;MSRTIPSTRLLLDLLDLFEQSSSCSLDADGNRLHGVSGGRIEASSSLDPKTVQAWMPRVGYLSEIEVPCGDGRAHVELCETDDPGSYEYRCPETFRRKRVSADHVAVYDMDAAKLLNLLSDLLNIPQVKRAGIPAPRIERKLWRLGEARIGPVMTPVWLARGMDVNVDEVFQSLLDTRLPEQGLVLCHGRELPRVIRPPRNYRVAYLHDALVDYSPSPCMDVHYLERVLTSDEDGIKPSALPVDFANGVLRIRTKTETWVIKGEKQHKAVSYMYEQAQLGRWELDASEILAAAYPERRTEESRKGLKMQNLFSGNEMWREFIVNSEKGKYAFKTL
;
A
#
# COMPACT_ATOMS: atom_id res chain seq x y z
N MET A 1 -20.79 -13.81 -0.86
CA MET A 1 -20.52 -12.74 -1.85
C MET A 1 -19.04 -12.74 -2.14
N SER A 2 -18.65 -12.89 -3.41
CA SER A 2 -17.25 -12.77 -3.83
C SER A 2 -16.72 -11.41 -3.39
N ARG A 3 -15.74 -11.37 -2.47
CA ARG A 3 -15.01 -10.14 -2.16
C ARG A 3 -14.13 -9.85 -3.38
N THR A 4 -14.61 -9.01 -4.28
CA THR A 4 -13.76 -8.48 -5.35
C THR A 4 -12.67 -7.65 -4.68
N ILE A 5 -11.45 -8.18 -4.65
CA ILE A 5 -10.27 -7.47 -4.15
C ILE A 5 -10.03 -6.31 -5.14
N PRO A 6 -9.89 -5.05 -4.66
CA PRO A 6 -9.60 -3.92 -5.54
C PRO A 6 -8.23 -4.09 -6.21
N SER A 7 -8.00 -3.43 -7.35
CA SER A 7 -6.65 -3.33 -7.90
C SER A 7 -5.73 -2.55 -6.95
N THR A 8 -4.41 -2.70 -7.10
CA THR A 8 -3.44 -1.95 -6.27
C THR A 8 -3.63 -0.44 -6.41
N ARG A 9 -3.86 0.05 -7.63
CA ARG A 9 -4.08 1.48 -7.87
C ARG A 9 -5.32 1.99 -7.12
N LEU A 10 -6.43 1.25 -7.22
CA LEU A 10 -7.65 1.57 -6.50
C LEU A 10 -7.43 1.57 -4.97
N LEU A 11 -6.67 0.61 -4.44
CA LEU A 11 -6.34 0.58 -3.01
C LEU A 11 -5.54 1.81 -2.57
N LEU A 12 -4.57 2.26 -3.37
CA LEU A 12 -3.80 3.48 -3.08
C LEU A 12 -4.71 4.73 -3.06
N ASP A 13 -5.59 4.87 -4.05
CA ASP A 13 -6.54 5.99 -4.10
C ASP A 13 -7.52 5.95 -2.89
N LEU A 14 -7.96 4.75 -2.47
CA LEU A 14 -8.78 4.57 -1.27
C LEU A 14 -8.01 4.92 0.02
N LEU A 15 -6.72 4.61 0.10
CA LEU A 15 -5.87 4.99 1.23
C LEU A 15 -5.70 6.51 1.32
N ASP A 16 -5.53 7.19 0.19
CA ASP A 16 -5.51 8.66 0.13
C ASP A 16 -6.81 9.26 0.65
N LEU A 17 -7.96 8.71 0.24
CA LEU A 17 -9.27 9.15 0.73
C LEU A 17 -9.51 8.79 2.20
N PHE A 18 -8.98 7.67 2.67
CA PHE A 18 -9.03 7.29 4.08
C PHE A 18 -8.29 8.29 4.96
N GLU A 19 -7.09 8.73 4.55
CA GLU A 19 -6.35 9.79 5.25
C GLU A 19 -7.13 11.11 5.24
N GLN A 20 -7.71 11.48 4.09
CA GLN A 20 -8.50 12.69 3.94
C GLN A 20 -9.80 12.66 4.74
N SER A 21 -10.43 11.49 4.96
CA SER A 21 -11.68 11.36 5.75
C SER A 21 -11.50 11.63 7.25
N SER A 22 -10.28 11.99 7.67
CA SER A 22 -10.03 12.58 8.99
C SER A 22 -10.57 14.01 9.13
N SER A 23 -10.78 14.74 8.02
CA SER A 23 -11.32 16.10 8.06
C SER A 23 -12.71 16.14 8.68
N CYS A 24 -12.97 17.23 9.40
CA CYS A 24 -14.24 17.52 10.02
C CYS A 24 -14.86 18.75 9.35
N SER A 25 -16.09 18.62 8.91
CA SER A 25 -16.94 19.70 8.39
C SER A 25 -18.21 19.78 9.21
N LEU A 26 -19.03 20.81 8.99
CA LEU A 26 -20.34 20.95 9.62
C LEU A 26 -21.45 20.75 8.59
N ASP A 27 -22.56 20.16 9.02
CA ASP A 27 -23.81 20.17 8.27
C ASP A 27 -24.62 21.45 8.55
N ALA A 28 -25.84 21.54 8.00
CA ALA A 28 -26.73 22.69 8.20
C ALA A 28 -27.24 22.83 9.65
N ASP A 29 -27.31 21.72 10.37
CA ASP A 29 -27.72 21.67 11.78
C ASP A 29 -26.55 21.93 12.75
N GLY A 30 -25.32 22.10 12.23
CA GLY A 30 -24.11 22.28 13.01
C GLY A 30 -23.53 20.98 13.59
N ASN A 31 -24.01 19.81 13.15
CA ASN A 31 -23.40 18.53 13.50
C ASN A 31 -22.09 18.35 12.75
N ARG A 32 -21.15 17.64 13.39
CA ARG A 32 -19.86 17.31 12.80
C ARG A 32 -20.00 16.16 11.81
N LEU A 33 -19.66 16.43 10.56
CA LEU A 33 -19.48 15.43 9.52
C LEU A 33 -17.99 15.11 9.37
N HIS A 34 -17.64 13.85 9.51
CA HIS A 34 -16.29 13.37 9.20
C HIS A 34 -16.29 12.69 7.84
N GLY A 35 -15.45 13.12 6.92
CA GLY A 35 -15.41 12.54 5.59
C GLY A 35 -14.78 13.45 4.55
N VAL A 36 -14.90 13.04 3.30
CA VAL A 36 -14.46 13.78 2.12
C VAL A 36 -15.69 14.19 1.33
N SER A 37 -15.72 15.45 0.87
CA SER A 37 -16.82 15.93 0.03
C SER A 37 -16.75 15.34 -1.38
N GLY A 38 -17.91 15.10 -2.00
CA GLY A 38 -17.98 14.55 -3.36
C GLY A 38 -17.26 15.42 -4.38
N GLY A 39 -17.38 16.75 -4.28
CA GLY A 39 -16.64 17.67 -5.15
C GLY A 39 -15.11 17.55 -5.01
N ARG A 40 -14.62 17.18 -3.83
CA ARG A 40 -13.19 16.88 -3.64
C ARG A 40 -12.83 15.52 -4.23
N ILE A 41 -13.66 14.50 -4.05
CA ILE A 41 -13.47 13.17 -4.67
C ILE A 41 -13.41 13.28 -6.20
N GLU A 42 -14.33 14.06 -6.81
CA GLU A 42 -14.38 14.37 -8.24
C GLU A 42 -13.11 15.07 -8.73
N ALA A 43 -12.51 15.95 -7.91
CA ALA A 43 -11.33 16.70 -8.27
C ALA A 43 -10.01 15.93 -8.03
N SER A 44 -9.96 15.04 -7.03
CA SER A 44 -8.71 14.41 -6.58
C SER A 44 -8.56 12.94 -6.97
N SER A 45 -9.63 12.29 -7.44
CA SER A 45 -9.62 10.86 -7.72
C SER A 45 -10.32 10.53 -9.03
N SER A 46 -9.90 9.44 -9.69
CA SER A 46 -10.59 8.88 -10.84
C SER A 46 -11.59 7.78 -10.45
N LEU A 47 -12.06 7.78 -9.20
CA LEU A 47 -12.96 6.74 -8.71
C LEU A 47 -14.34 6.90 -9.34
N ASP A 48 -14.90 5.80 -9.83
CA ASP A 48 -16.27 5.82 -10.31
C ASP A 48 -17.28 5.89 -9.13
N PRO A 49 -18.47 6.46 -9.34
CA PRO A 49 -19.46 6.63 -8.26
C PRO A 49 -19.87 5.32 -7.56
N LYS A 50 -19.86 4.17 -8.25
CA LYS A 50 -20.23 2.89 -7.63
C LYS A 50 -19.16 2.44 -6.66
N THR A 51 -17.89 2.64 -7.01
CA THR A 51 -16.75 2.37 -6.12
C THR A 51 -16.81 3.28 -4.89
N VAL A 52 -17.07 4.57 -5.06
CA VAL A 52 -17.25 5.50 -3.93
C VAL A 52 -18.36 5.00 -3.01
N GLN A 53 -19.57 4.72 -3.52
CA GLN A 53 -20.67 4.23 -2.70
C GLN A 53 -20.38 2.89 -2.01
N ALA A 54 -19.62 2.00 -2.66
CA ALA A 54 -19.29 0.70 -2.10
C ALA A 54 -18.28 0.76 -0.95
N TRP A 55 -17.42 1.77 -0.90
CA TRP A 55 -16.34 1.90 0.09
C TRP A 55 -16.55 3.06 1.07
N MET A 56 -17.32 4.05 0.68
CA MET A 56 -17.50 5.29 1.41
C MET A 56 -18.99 5.60 1.52
N PRO A 57 -19.68 5.12 2.57
CA PRO A 57 -21.07 5.52 2.81
C PRO A 57 -21.20 7.04 2.95
N ARG A 58 -22.29 7.58 2.40
CA ARG A 58 -22.66 8.99 2.59
C ARG A 58 -23.10 9.19 4.03
N VAL A 59 -22.50 10.18 4.70
CA VAL A 59 -22.77 10.51 6.10
C VAL A 59 -23.55 11.82 6.28
N GLY A 60 -23.64 12.63 5.23
CA GLY A 60 -24.41 13.88 5.25
C GLY A 60 -24.15 14.74 4.03
N TYR A 61 -24.52 16.00 4.12
CA TYR A 61 -24.26 17.03 3.11
C TYR A 61 -23.66 18.26 3.78
N LEU A 62 -22.76 18.93 3.07
CA LEU A 62 -22.17 20.18 3.54
C LEU A 62 -23.21 21.30 3.57
N SER A 63 -23.10 22.19 4.56
CA SER A 63 -23.82 23.47 4.58
C SER A 63 -23.11 24.58 3.80
N GLU A 64 -21.81 24.42 3.53
CA GLU A 64 -21.00 25.38 2.80
C GLU A 64 -20.00 24.70 1.87
N ILE A 65 -19.66 25.38 0.78
CA ILE A 65 -18.61 24.95 -0.15
C ILE A 65 -17.65 26.08 -0.47
N GLU A 66 -16.41 25.73 -0.82
CA GLU A 66 -15.47 26.67 -1.42
C GLU A 66 -15.71 26.80 -2.92
N VAL A 67 -15.86 28.03 -3.41
CA VAL A 67 -16.00 28.34 -4.83
C VAL A 67 -14.93 29.34 -5.28
N PRO A 68 -14.51 29.31 -6.56
CA PRO A 68 -13.60 30.31 -7.10
C PRO A 68 -14.14 31.74 -6.94
N CYS A 69 -13.27 32.68 -6.56
CA CYS A 69 -13.58 34.10 -6.44
C CYS A 69 -12.34 34.95 -6.73
N GLY A 70 -12.26 35.53 -7.93
CA GLY A 70 -11.08 36.18 -8.46
C GLY A 70 -9.90 35.20 -8.54
N ASP A 71 -8.76 35.62 -7.99
CA ASP A 71 -7.55 34.79 -7.88
C ASP A 71 -7.58 33.85 -6.64
N GLY A 72 -8.67 33.87 -5.85
CA GLY A 72 -8.81 33.13 -4.60
C GLY A 72 -10.00 32.18 -4.56
N ARG A 73 -10.36 31.76 -3.34
CA ARG A 73 -11.56 30.97 -3.04
C ARG A 73 -12.37 31.64 -1.93
N ALA A 74 -13.68 31.49 -1.99
CA ALA A 74 -14.60 31.98 -0.98
C ALA A 74 -15.53 30.86 -0.53
N HIS A 75 -15.80 30.80 0.77
CA HIS A 75 -16.84 29.94 1.33
C HIS A 75 -18.21 30.54 1.08
N VAL A 76 -19.14 29.73 0.57
CA VAL A 76 -20.52 30.12 0.30
C VAL A 76 -21.47 29.13 0.93
N GLU A 77 -22.52 29.66 1.55
CA GLU A 77 -23.60 28.87 2.12
C GLU A 77 -24.47 28.25 1.02
N LEU A 78 -24.91 27.02 1.27
CA LEU A 78 -25.79 26.25 0.41
C LEU A 78 -27.23 26.32 0.92
N CYS A 79 -28.14 26.63 0.01
CA CYS A 79 -29.57 26.54 0.22
C CYS A 79 -30.09 25.27 -0.48
N GLU A 80 -30.94 24.52 0.20
CA GLU A 80 -31.74 23.48 -0.44
C GLU A 80 -32.69 24.09 -1.48
N THR A 81 -32.93 23.35 -2.55
CA THR A 81 -33.94 23.71 -3.55
C THR A 81 -35.15 22.78 -3.44
N ASP A 82 -36.22 23.09 -4.19
CA ASP A 82 -37.37 22.17 -4.30
C ASP A 82 -36.99 20.82 -4.95
N ASP A 83 -35.84 20.74 -5.63
CA ASP A 83 -35.26 19.51 -6.14
C ASP A 83 -34.26 18.91 -5.12
N PRO A 84 -34.56 17.73 -4.53
CA PRO A 84 -33.68 17.08 -3.56
C PRO A 84 -32.33 16.63 -4.15
N GLY A 85 -32.17 16.65 -5.48
CA GLY A 85 -30.91 16.39 -6.18
C GLY A 85 -30.01 17.63 -6.33
N SER A 86 -30.46 18.82 -5.91
CA SER A 86 -29.79 20.09 -6.21
C SER A 86 -29.78 21.04 -5.02
N TYR A 87 -28.64 21.70 -4.84
CA TYR A 87 -28.45 22.81 -3.91
C TYR A 87 -28.13 24.08 -4.70
N GLU A 88 -28.37 25.24 -4.10
CA GLU A 88 -28.06 26.55 -4.68
C GLU A 88 -27.17 27.38 -3.75
N TYR A 89 -26.23 28.12 -4.33
CA TYR A 89 -25.47 29.14 -3.61
C TYR A 89 -25.49 30.46 -4.38
N ARG A 90 -25.22 31.56 -3.67
CA ARG A 90 -25.06 32.87 -4.30
C ARG A 90 -23.59 33.08 -4.67
N CYS A 91 -23.31 33.19 -5.98
CA CYS A 91 -21.96 33.41 -6.46
C CYS A 91 -21.41 34.75 -5.93
N PRO A 92 -20.23 34.77 -5.28
CA PRO A 92 -19.70 35.98 -4.66
C PRO A 92 -19.31 37.06 -5.67
N GLU A 93 -18.92 36.67 -6.89
CA GLU A 93 -18.51 37.62 -7.94
C GLU A 93 -19.69 38.25 -8.68
N THR A 94 -20.69 37.44 -9.02
CA THR A 94 -21.79 37.85 -9.90
C THR A 94 -23.10 38.09 -9.16
N PHE A 95 -23.16 37.70 -7.88
CA PHE A 95 -24.36 37.69 -7.04
C PHE A 95 -25.53 36.87 -7.58
N ARG A 96 -25.33 36.11 -8.67
CA ARG A 96 -26.31 35.20 -9.27
C ARG A 96 -26.37 33.89 -8.49
N ARG A 97 -27.55 33.27 -8.44
CA ARG A 97 -27.71 31.92 -7.90
C ARG A 97 -27.11 30.91 -8.88
N LYS A 98 -26.32 29.98 -8.36
CA LYS A 98 -25.74 28.85 -9.11
C LYS A 98 -26.17 27.56 -8.44
N ARG A 99 -26.44 26.54 -9.25
CA ARG A 99 -26.81 25.20 -8.79
C ARG A 99 -25.59 24.30 -8.69
N VAL A 100 -25.66 23.37 -7.75
CA VAL A 100 -24.67 22.32 -7.54
C VAL A 100 -25.41 21.02 -7.20
N SER A 101 -24.88 19.87 -7.63
CA SER A 101 -25.51 18.57 -7.40
C SER A 101 -25.39 18.12 -5.95
N ALA A 102 -26.36 17.31 -5.50
CA ALA A 102 -26.32 16.68 -4.19
C ALA A 102 -25.07 15.79 -3.99
N ASP A 103 -24.61 15.11 -5.04
CA ASP A 103 -23.39 14.28 -4.98
C ASP A 103 -22.13 15.12 -4.77
N HIS A 104 -22.06 16.32 -5.35
CA HIS A 104 -20.91 17.22 -5.18
C HIS A 104 -20.81 17.76 -3.74
N VAL A 105 -21.94 18.01 -3.08
CA VAL A 105 -21.99 18.52 -1.70
C VAL A 105 -22.09 17.42 -0.65
N ALA A 106 -22.33 16.17 -1.06
CA ALA A 106 -22.37 15.02 -0.16
C ALA A 106 -21.01 14.80 0.51
N VAL A 107 -21.06 14.40 1.77
CA VAL A 107 -19.87 13.99 2.54
C VAL A 107 -19.89 12.47 2.65
N TYR A 108 -18.78 11.84 2.27
CA TYR A 108 -18.59 10.41 2.31
C TYR A 108 -17.49 10.07 3.32
N ASP A 109 -17.80 9.19 4.27
CA ASP A 109 -16.79 8.66 5.21
C ASP A 109 -16.31 7.30 4.71
N MET A 110 -15.02 7.02 4.89
CA MET A 110 -14.48 5.71 4.53
C MET A 110 -14.99 4.64 5.49
N ASP A 111 -15.46 3.51 4.96
CA ASP A 111 -15.69 2.31 5.77
C ASP A 111 -14.34 1.74 6.22
N ALA A 112 -13.87 2.27 7.36
CA ALA A 112 -12.59 1.90 7.95
C ALA A 112 -12.52 0.40 8.24
N ALA A 113 -13.61 -0.21 8.73
CA ALA A 113 -13.62 -1.63 9.05
C ALA A 113 -13.37 -2.48 7.79
N LYS A 114 -14.00 -2.11 6.66
CA LYS A 114 -13.80 -2.80 5.38
C LYS A 114 -12.35 -2.66 4.87
N LEU A 115 -11.80 -1.44 4.90
CA LEU A 115 -10.42 -1.18 4.48
C LEU A 115 -9.39 -1.88 5.37
N LEU A 116 -9.53 -1.79 6.69
CA LEU A 116 -8.63 -2.42 7.67
C LEU A 116 -8.66 -3.96 7.54
N ASN A 117 -9.82 -4.54 7.25
CA ASN A 117 -9.93 -5.97 6.98
C ASN A 117 -9.22 -6.37 5.69
N LEU A 118 -9.31 -5.56 4.63
CA LEU A 118 -8.55 -5.79 3.40
C LEU A 118 -7.04 -5.75 3.67
N LEU A 119 -6.53 -4.73 4.36
CA LEU A 119 -5.11 -4.64 4.72
C LEU A 119 -4.67 -5.83 5.58
N SER A 120 -5.53 -6.29 6.49
CA SER A 120 -5.27 -7.48 7.31
C SER A 120 -5.27 -8.77 6.49
N ASP A 121 -6.10 -8.87 5.43
CA ASP A 121 -6.07 -9.97 4.47
C ASP A 121 -4.71 -10.00 3.74
N LEU A 122 -4.20 -8.84 3.29
CA LEU A 122 -2.91 -8.73 2.60
C LEU A 122 -1.70 -9.13 3.47
N LEU A 123 -1.82 -8.98 4.79
CA LEU A 123 -0.82 -9.39 5.78
C LEU A 123 -1.05 -10.82 6.31
N ASN A 124 -2.00 -11.56 5.74
CA ASN A 124 -2.39 -12.91 6.17
C ASN A 124 -2.78 -13.00 7.66
N ILE A 125 -3.37 -11.94 8.24
CA ILE A 125 -3.83 -11.93 9.63
C ILE A 125 -5.22 -12.60 9.69
N PRO A 126 -5.43 -13.73 10.38
CA PRO A 126 -6.74 -14.39 10.42
C PRO A 126 -7.84 -13.52 11.04
N GLN A 127 -9.09 -13.64 10.57
CA GLN A 127 -10.22 -12.81 11.05
C GLN A 127 -10.42 -12.88 12.58
N VAL A 128 -10.21 -14.05 13.18
CA VAL A 128 -10.29 -14.26 14.64
C VAL A 128 -9.27 -13.44 15.45
N LYS A 129 -8.21 -12.95 14.81
CA LYS A 129 -7.16 -12.12 15.43
C LYS A 129 -7.37 -10.61 15.22
N ARG A 130 -8.48 -10.19 14.62
CA ARG A 130 -8.77 -8.79 14.23
C ARG A 130 -9.67 -8.04 15.21
N ALA A 131 -9.67 -8.42 16.49
CA ALA A 131 -10.55 -7.83 17.50
C ALA A 131 -10.33 -6.31 17.72
N GLY A 132 -9.16 -5.78 17.34
CA GLY A 132 -8.86 -4.34 17.44
C GLY A 132 -9.34 -3.47 16.28
N ILE A 133 -9.93 -4.06 15.23
CA ILE A 133 -10.56 -3.30 14.14
C ILE A 133 -11.88 -2.64 14.59
N PRO A 134 -12.86 -3.38 15.17
CA PRO A 134 -14.11 -2.76 15.63
C PRO A 134 -13.95 -1.95 16.93
N ALA A 135 -12.84 -2.13 17.66
CA ALA A 135 -12.53 -1.44 18.91
C ALA A 135 -11.20 -0.68 18.76
N PRO A 136 -11.18 0.49 18.09
CA PRO A 136 -9.98 1.30 17.93
C PRO A 136 -9.37 1.65 19.29
N ARG A 137 -8.04 1.72 19.35
CA ARG A 137 -7.33 2.18 20.54
C ARG A 137 -7.47 3.69 20.72
N ILE A 138 -7.46 4.42 19.61
CA ILE A 138 -7.78 5.84 19.53
C ILE A 138 -8.81 5.98 18.41
N GLU A 139 -9.99 6.49 18.76
CA GLU A 139 -11.13 6.58 17.86
C GLU A 139 -10.76 7.28 16.55
N ARG A 140 -11.09 6.63 15.43
CA ARG A 140 -10.73 7.05 14.07
C ARG A 140 -9.24 7.37 13.80
N LYS A 141 -8.29 6.95 14.65
CA LYS A 141 -6.87 7.30 14.50
C LYS A 141 -5.93 6.11 14.60
N LEU A 142 -6.17 5.20 15.53
CA LEU A 142 -5.26 4.08 15.79
C LEU A 142 -6.04 2.77 15.99
N TRP A 143 -5.78 1.80 15.12
CA TRP A 143 -6.38 0.48 15.16
C TRP A 143 -5.31 -0.59 15.29
N ARG A 144 -5.62 -1.67 16.02
CA ARG A 144 -4.82 -2.89 16.00
C ARG A 144 -5.38 -3.83 14.94
N LEU A 145 -4.62 -4.11 13.90
CA LEU A 145 -5.01 -5.05 12.84
C LEU A 145 -4.93 -6.50 13.34
N GLY A 146 -3.92 -6.81 14.15
CA GLY A 146 -3.70 -8.12 14.74
C GLY A 146 -2.23 -8.45 14.81
N GLU A 147 -1.88 -9.71 14.52
CA GLU A 147 -0.48 -10.17 14.47
C GLU A 147 -0.23 -10.82 13.11
N ALA A 148 0.80 -10.33 12.42
CA ALA A 148 1.24 -10.84 11.12
C ALA A 148 2.59 -11.55 11.27
N ARG A 149 2.83 -12.56 10.43
CA ARG A 149 4.15 -13.17 10.29
C ARG A 149 4.98 -12.28 9.37
N ILE A 150 5.97 -11.59 9.91
CA ILE A 150 6.89 -10.74 9.14
C ILE A 150 8.30 -11.28 9.38
N GLY A 151 8.90 -11.85 8.33
CA GLY A 151 10.14 -12.60 8.45
C GLY A 151 10.00 -13.77 9.45
N PRO A 152 10.93 -13.95 10.41
CA PRO A 152 10.92 -15.04 11.36
C PRO A 152 10.07 -14.78 12.62
N VAL A 153 9.36 -13.64 12.73
CA VAL A 153 8.69 -13.21 13.96
C VAL A 153 7.19 -12.97 13.74
N MET A 154 6.39 -13.22 14.79
CA MET A 154 5.00 -12.75 14.84
C MET A 154 4.98 -11.32 15.39
N THR A 155 4.58 -10.37 14.56
CA THR A 155 4.65 -8.95 14.89
C THR A 155 3.24 -8.38 15.06
N PRO A 156 2.94 -7.71 16.19
CA PRO A 156 1.73 -6.93 16.34
C PRO A 156 1.72 -5.78 15.33
N VAL A 157 0.66 -5.69 14.52
CA VAL A 157 0.51 -4.66 13.48
C VAL A 157 -0.61 -3.69 13.85
N TRP A 158 -0.30 -2.41 13.71
CA TRP A 158 -1.18 -1.29 13.95
C TRP A 158 -1.36 -0.49 12.66
N LEU A 159 -2.52 0.12 12.46
CA LEU A 159 -2.70 1.17 11.47
C LEU A 159 -2.91 2.51 12.20
N ALA A 160 -2.11 3.51 11.86
CA ALA A 160 -2.28 4.89 12.29
C ALA A 160 -2.72 5.75 11.10
N ARG A 161 -3.80 6.50 11.28
CA ARG A 161 -4.29 7.51 10.33
C ARG A 161 -3.87 8.90 10.79
N GLY A 162 -3.46 9.75 9.85
CA GLY A 162 -3.03 11.12 10.10
C GLY A 162 -1.83 11.16 11.04
N MET A 163 -0.86 10.29 10.81
CA MET A 163 0.29 10.09 11.68
C MET A 163 1.12 11.38 11.84
N ASP A 164 1.22 12.19 10.79
CA ASP A 164 1.89 13.49 10.77
C ASP A 164 1.25 14.52 11.72
N VAL A 165 -0.06 14.43 11.94
CA VAL A 165 -0.81 15.33 12.84
C VAL A 165 -0.97 14.75 14.24
N ASN A 166 -1.13 13.43 14.35
CA ASN A 166 -1.50 12.76 15.60
C ASN A 166 -0.34 11.99 16.26
N VAL A 167 0.91 12.27 15.85
CA VAL A 167 2.10 11.50 16.29
C VAL A 167 2.22 11.41 17.81
N ASP A 168 2.01 12.52 18.52
CA ASP A 168 2.13 12.57 19.98
C ASP A 168 1.08 11.69 20.64
N GLU A 169 -0.18 11.78 20.23
CA GLU A 169 -1.28 10.99 20.80
C GLU A 169 -1.08 9.50 20.53
N VAL A 170 -0.67 9.14 19.32
CA VAL A 170 -0.38 7.75 18.93
C VAL A 170 0.80 7.21 19.74
N PHE A 171 1.92 7.94 19.83
CA PHE A 171 3.10 7.49 20.56
C PHE A 171 2.86 7.41 22.06
N GLN A 172 2.13 8.35 22.66
CA GLN A 172 1.74 8.27 24.06
C GLN A 172 0.90 7.02 24.35
N SER A 173 0.00 6.65 23.43
CA SER A 173 -0.79 5.41 23.55
C SER A 173 0.07 4.14 23.49
N LEU A 174 1.14 4.15 22.68
CA LEU A 174 2.06 3.01 22.51
C LEU A 174 3.05 2.83 23.67
N LEU A 175 3.19 3.83 24.56
CA LEU A 175 3.97 3.72 25.80
C LEU A 175 3.28 2.87 26.88
N ASP A 176 2.00 2.50 26.69
CA ASP A 176 1.27 1.63 27.62
C ASP A 176 1.97 0.28 27.77
N THR A 177 2.46 0.01 28.98
CA THR A 177 3.25 -1.19 29.32
C THR A 177 2.48 -2.49 29.21
N ARG A 178 1.14 -2.43 29.09
CA ARG A 178 0.30 -3.61 28.81
C ARG A 178 0.35 -4.03 27.34
N LEU A 179 0.87 -3.17 26.45
CA LEU A 179 1.07 -3.49 25.04
C LEU A 179 2.39 -4.24 24.83
N PRO A 180 2.51 -5.03 23.75
CA PRO A 180 3.78 -5.67 23.36
C PRO A 180 4.95 -4.69 23.28
N GLU A 181 6.16 -5.15 23.62
CA GLU A 181 7.38 -4.31 23.61
C GLU A 181 7.81 -3.84 22.23
N GLN A 182 7.39 -4.56 21.19
CA GLN A 182 7.70 -4.28 19.80
C GLN A 182 6.43 -4.37 18.94
N GLY A 183 6.45 -3.70 17.81
CA GLY A 183 5.35 -3.75 16.86
C GLY A 183 5.62 -2.93 15.61
N LEU A 184 4.79 -3.15 14.61
CA LEU A 184 4.80 -2.38 13.37
C LEU A 184 3.61 -1.42 13.35
N VAL A 185 3.86 -0.16 13.07
CA VAL A 185 2.84 0.86 12.82
C VAL A 185 2.86 1.18 11.34
N LEU A 186 1.77 0.83 10.65
CA LEU A 186 1.53 1.19 9.26
C LEU A 186 0.82 2.53 9.20
N CYS A 187 1.24 3.40 8.28
CA CYS A 187 0.55 4.65 7.98
C CYS A 187 0.65 4.95 6.49
N HIS A 188 -0.30 5.71 5.93
CA HIS A 188 -0.25 6.08 4.50
C HIS A 188 0.26 7.49 4.27
N GLY A 189 0.04 8.38 5.25
CA GLY A 189 0.41 9.79 5.22
C GLY A 189 1.91 10.09 5.06
N ARG A 190 2.26 11.36 5.24
CA ARG A 190 3.61 11.88 5.02
C ARG A 190 4.65 11.21 5.91
N GLU A 191 5.87 11.11 5.41
CA GLU A 191 6.98 10.62 6.20
C GLU A 191 7.24 11.50 7.41
N LEU A 192 7.36 10.86 8.57
CA LEU A 192 7.79 11.50 9.78
C LEU A 192 9.24 11.97 9.64
N PRO A 193 9.57 13.18 10.14
CA PRO A 193 10.95 13.63 10.26
C PRO A 193 11.78 12.61 11.06
N ARG A 194 13.02 12.35 10.64
CA ARG A 194 13.94 11.38 11.29
C ARG A 194 14.20 11.64 12.78
N VAL A 195 13.95 12.85 13.27
CA VAL A 195 14.09 13.19 14.69
C VAL A 195 12.96 12.61 15.55
N ILE A 196 11.81 12.35 14.94
CA ILE A 196 10.63 11.81 15.59
C ILE A 196 10.72 10.29 15.51
N ARG A 197 10.98 9.64 16.65
CA ARG A 197 11.13 8.19 16.74
C ARG A 197 9.96 7.56 17.50
N PRO A 198 9.46 6.40 17.05
CA PRO A 198 8.46 5.66 17.81
C PRO A 198 8.98 5.24 19.18
N PRO A 199 8.10 5.12 20.18
CA PRO A 199 8.47 4.66 21.51
C PRO A 199 8.80 3.17 21.53
N ARG A 200 9.59 2.75 22.54
CA ARG A 200 9.97 1.34 22.77
C ARG A 200 10.62 0.75 21.50
N ASN A 201 10.28 -0.47 21.13
CA ASN A 201 10.77 -1.13 19.91
C ASN A 201 9.71 -1.14 18.80
N TYR A 202 8.85 -0.11 18.76
CA TYR A 202 7.95 0.07 17.62
C TYR A 202 8.70 0.63 16.42
N ARG A 203 8.27 0.25 15.22
CA ARG A 203 8.78 0.76 13.95
C ARG A 203 7.63 1.25 13.08
N VAL A 204 7.87 2.30 12.31
CA VAL A 204 6.89 2.87 11.37
C VAL A 204 7.27 2.45 9.96
N ALA A 205 6.28 1.94 9.22
CA ALA A 205 6.39 1.69 7.78
C ALA A 205 5.26 2.40 7.05
N TYR A 206 5.54 2.80 5.81
CA TYR A 206 4.58 3.54 5.00
C TYR A 206 3.89 2.62 3.99
N LEU A 207 2.57 2.72 3.89
CA LEU A 207 1.76 1.86 3.02
C LEU A 207 2.06 2.08 1.53
N HIS A 208 2.40 3.31 1.13
CA HIS A 208 2.81 3.60 -0.24
C HIS A 208 4.13 2.90 -0.62
N ASP A 209 5.01 2.64 0.35
CA ASP A 209 6.27 1.90 0.16
C ASP A 209 6.06 0.38 0.30
N ALA A 210 5.18 -0.02 1.22
CA ALA A 210 4.89 -1.42 1.52
C ALA A 210 4.00 -2.09 0.47
N LEU A 211 3.11 -1.35 -0.20
CA LEU A 211 2.32 -1.87 -1.31
C LEU A 211 3.19 -1.96 -2.57
N VAL A 212 3.11 -3.10 -3.25
CA VAL A 212 3.83 -3.29 -4.51
C VAL A 212 3.06 -2.61 -5.64
N ASP A 213 3.41 -1.36 -5.92
CA ASP A 213 2.77 -0.44 -6.85
C ASP A 213 2.58 -0.97 -8.28
N TYR A 214 3.52 -1.77 -8.78
CA TYR A 214 3.45 -2.37 -10.12
C TYR A 214 2.61 -3.66 -10.19
N SER A 215 2.22 -4.25 -9.05
CA SER A 215 1.38 -5.44 -9.05
C SER A 215 -0.06 -5.06 -9.40
N PRO A 216 -0.76 -5.77 -10.31
CA PRO A 216 -2.16 -5.48 -10.61
C PRO A 216 -3.07 -5.81 -9.43
N SER A 217 -2.76 -6.89 -8.70
CA SER A 217 -3.44 -7.29 -7.47
C SER A 217 -2.64 -6.79 -6.27
N PRO A 218 -3.29 -6.19 -5.26
CA PRO A 218 -2.59 -5.63 -4.11
C PRO A 218 -1.89 -6.73 -3.34
N CYS A 219 -0.63 -6.49 -3.00
CA CYS A 219 0.17 -7.34 -2.12
C CYS A 219 1.15 -6.46 -1.34
N MET A 220 1.53 -6.94 -0.16
CA MET A 220 2.50 -6.29 0.70
C MET A 220 3.90 -6.84 0.44
N ASP A 221 4.86 -5.94 0.29
CA ASP A 221 6.29 -6.26 0.31
C ASP A 221 6.71 -6.61 1.74
N VAL A 222 6.54 -7.88 2.10
CA VAL A 222 6.87 -8.39 3.44
C VAL A 222 8.38 -8.30 3.71
N HIS A 223 9.21 -8.33 2.67
CA HIS A 223 10.66 -8.16 2.81
C HIS A 223 11.03 -6.72 3.17
N TYR A 224 10.35 -5.73 2.60
CA TYR A 224 10.44 -4.34 3.03
C TYR A 224 10.07 -4.20 4.51
N LEU A 225 8.92 -4.75 4.91
CA LEU A 225 8.46 -4.68 6.30
C LEU A 225 9.43 -5.39 7.28
N GLU A 226 10.00 -6.53 6.87
CA GLU A 226 11.02 -7.24 7.64
C GLU A 226 12.25 -6.36 7.88
N ARG A 227 12.77 -5.71 6.83
CA ARG A 227 13.91 -4.80 6.98
C ARG A 227 13.61 -3.62 7.89
N VAL A 228 12.40 -3.05 7.81
CA VAL A 228 11.95 -1.97 8.71
C VAL A 228 11.99 -2.41 10.17
N LEU A 229 11.62 -3.67 10.46
CA LEU A 229 11.64 -4.22 11.80
C LEU A 229 13.05 -4.56 12.31
N THR A 230 13.93 -5.05 11.44
CA THR A 230 15.26 -5.52 11.84
C THR A 230 16.35 -4.45 11.82
N SER A 231 16.10 -3.31 11.20
CA SER A 231 17.08 -2.22 11.10
C SER A 231 17.01 -1.26 12.29
N ASP A 232 18.16 -0.66 12.59
CA ASP A 232 18.30 0.46 13.51
C ASP A 232 18.13 1.82 12.81
N GLU A 233 18.08 1.82 11.47
CA GLU A 233 17.85 3.01 10.65
C GLU A 233 16.36 3.26 10.42
N ASP A 234 15.93 4.50 10.68
CA ASP A 234 14.60 4.99 10.31
C ASP A 234 14.58 5.42 8.83
N GLY A 235 13.41 5.32 8.19
CA GLY A 235 13.22 5.76 6.80
C GLY A 235 13.79 4.81 5.76
N ILE A 236 13.80 3.50 6.06
CA ILE A 236 14.13 2.48 5.05
C ILE A 236 13.18 2.63 3.87
N LYS A 237 13.75 2.54 2.67
CA LYS A 237 13.02 2.56 1.41
C LYS A 237 12.98 1.19 0.76
N PRO A 238 11.89 0.82 0.06
CA PRO A 238 11.78 -0.46 -0.63
C PRO A 238 12.90 -0.60 -1.66
N SER A 239 13.19 -1.85 -2.07
CA SER A 239 14.18 -2.08 -3.13
C SER A 239 13.74 -1.37 -4.40
N ALA A 240 14.68 -0.70 -5.07
CA ALA A 240 14.42 0.00 -6.34
C ALA A 240 13.97 -0.98 -7.44
N LEU A 241 14.42 -2.23 -7.37
CA LEU A 241 14.04 -3.29 -8.30
C LEU A 241 12.99 -4.21 -7.67
N PRO A 242 12.07 -4.77 -8.48
CA PRO A 242 11.17 -5.87 -8.10
C PRO A 242 11.84 -7.07 -7.43
N VAL A 243 13.14 -7.26 -7.68
CA VAL A 243 13.95 -8.38 -7.23
C VAL A 243 15.16 -7.84 -6.48
N ASP A 244 15.55 -8.54 -5.43
CA ASP A 244 16.80 -8.30 -4.69
C ASP A 244 17.55 -9.61 -4.53
N PHE A 245 18.86 -9.61 -4.83
CA PHE A 245 19.71 -10.78 -4.67
C PHE A 245 21.01 -10.40 -3.96
N ALA A 246 21.14 -10.85 -2.72
CA ALA A 246 22.29 -10.57 -1.88
C ALA A 246 22.67 -11.80 -1.06
N ASN A 247 23.97 -12.09 -0.96
CA ASN A 247 24.52 -13.18 -0.16
C ASN A 247 23.88 -14.56 -0.45
N GLY A 248 23.56 -14.83 -1.72
CA GLY A 248 22.91 -16.08 -2.14
C GLY A 248 21.43 -16.18 -1.81
N VAL A 249 20.78 -15.11 -1.35
CA VAL A 249 19.35 -15.07 -1.03
C VAL A 249 18.62 -14.20 -2.06
N LEU A 250 17.67 -14.81 -2.77
CA LEU A 250 16.78 -14.13 -3.71
C LEU A 250 15.46 -13.76 -3.03
N ARG A 251 15.07 -12.50 -3.19
CA ARG A 251 13.81 -11.91 -2.71
C ARG A 251 13.08 -11.28 -3.87
N ILE A 252 11.76 -11.42 -3.92
CA ILE A 252 10.90 -10.77 -4.91
C ILE A 252 9.81 -10.06 -4.14
N ARG A 253 9.59 -8.77 -4.41
CA ARG A 253 8.70 -7.93 -3.58
C ARG A 253 7.26 -8.42 -3.50
N THR A 254 6.76 -9.12 -4.53
CA THR A 254 5.41 -9.71 -4.57
C THR A 254 5.29 -11.06 -3.84
N LYS A 255 6.40 -11.61 -3.34
CA LYS A 255 6.45 -12.92 -2.67
C LYS A 255 6.76 -12.76 -1.19
N THR A 256 6.20 -13.65 -0.39
CA THR A 256 6.52 -13.74 1.04
C THR A 256 7.74 -14.63 1.29
N GLU A 257 7.97 -15.61 0.42
CA GLU A 257 9.06 -16.58 0.54
C GLU A 257 10.37 -16.03 -0.04
N THR A 258 11.49 -16.41 0.58
CA THR A 258 12.84 -16.14 0.07
C THR A 258 13.46 -17.43 -0.46
N TRP A 259 14.22 -17.35 -1.54
CA TRP A 259 14.96 -18.50 -2.04
C TRP A 259 16.45 -18.41 -1.68
N VAL A 260 16.90 -19.30 -0.80
CA VAL A 260 18.32 -19.46 -0.44
C VAL A 260 18.99 -20.43 -1.41
N ILE A 261 19.93 -19.91 -2.19
CA ILE A 261 20.67 -20.66 -3.22
C ILE A 261 21.97 -21.19 -2.63
N LYS A 262 22.07 -22.52 -2.51
CA LYS A 262 23.25 -23.20 -1.93
C LYS A 262 24.31 -23.60 -2.97
N GLY A 263 23.91 -23.83 -4.23
CA GLY A 263 24.82 -24.33 -5.27
C GLY A 263 25.62 -23.20 -5.94
N GLU A 264 26.93 -23.38 -6.08
CA GLU A 264 27.81 -22.36 -6.68
C GLU A 264 27.39 -21.97 -8.11
N LYS A 265 27.05 -22.95 -8.95
CA LYS A 265 26.63 -22.70 -10.34
C LYS A 265 25.26 -22.02 -10.42
N GLN A 266 24.35 -22.38 -9.51
CA GLN A 266 23.03 -21.74 -9.40
C GLN A 266 23.19 -20.29 -8.94
N HIS A 267 24.09 -20.05 -7.98
CA HIS A 267 24.41 -18.70 -7.52
C HIS A 267 24.96 -17.86 -8.68
N LYS A 268 25.93 -18.35 -9.45
CA LYS A 268 26.47 -17.62 -10.61
C LYS A 268 25.38 -17.29 -11.64
N ALA A 269 24.49 -18.23 -11.92
CA ALA A 269 23.36 -18.01 -12.83
C ALA A 269 22.43 -16.89 -12.34
N VAL A 270 22.01 -16.95 -11.07
CA VAL A 270 21.07 -15.97 -10.51
C VAL A 270 21.73 -14.60 -10.27
N SER A 271 23.01 -14.57 -9.85
CA SER A 271 23.83 -13.35 -9.83
C SER A 271 23.82 -12.67 -11.19
N TYR A 272 24.12 -13.43 -12.25
CA TYR A 272 24.14 -12.90 -13.60
C TYR A 272 22.77 -12.35 -14.02
N MET A 273 21.69 -13.09 -13.77
CA MET A 273 20.33 -12.62 -14.06
C MET A 273 20.01 -11.32 -13.32
N TYR A 274 20.42 -11.20 -12.05
CA TYR A 274 20.21 -10.01 -11.24
C TYR A 274 21.03 -8.81 -11.75
N GLU A 275 22.30 -9.00 -12.11
CA GLU A 275 23.15 -7.97 -12.72
C GLU A 275 22.52 -7.45 -14.04
N GLN A 276 22.01 -8.35 -14.88
CA GLN A 276 21.31 -7.94 -16.10
C GLN A 276 19.99 -7.21 -15.82
N ALA A 277 19.24 -7.62 -14.79
CA ALA A 277 18.04 -6.91 -14.35
C ALA A 277 18.37 -5.49 -13.84
N GLN A 278 19.50 -5.29 -13.15
CA GLN A 278 20.00 -3.96 -12.77
C GLN A 278 20.30 -3.08 -13.99
N LEU A 279 20.69 -3.68 -15.11
CA LEU A 279 20.87 -3.00 -16.41
C LEU A 279 19.57 -2.83 -17.21
N GLY A 280 18.42 -3.25 -16.66
CA GLY A 280 17.11 -3.17 -17.31
C GLY A 280 16.80 -4.32 -18.28
N ARG A 281 17.66 -5.36 -18.37
CA ARG A 281 17.44 -6.56 -19.19
C ARG A 281 16.75 -7.64 -18.36
N TRP A 282 15.42 -7.70 -18.44
CA TRP A 282 14.59 -8.62 -17.65
C TRP A 282 14.42 -10.01 -18.25
N GLU A 283 14.51 -10.12 -19.58
CA GLU A 283 14.42 -11.39 -20.30
C GLU A 283 15.78 -11.77 -20.86
N LEU A 284 16.23 -12.98 -20.57
CA LEU A 284 17.56 -13.47 -20.92
C LEU A 284 17.48 -14.84 -21.58
N ASP A 285 18.38 -15.08 -22.54
CA ASP A 285 18.47 -16.37 -23.20
C ASP A 285 19.09 -17.42 -22.28
N ALA A 286 18.59 -18.65 -22.38
CA ALA A 286 19.10 -19.78 -21.61
C ALA A 286 20.60 -20.02 -21.83
N SER A 287 21.07 -19.81 -23.07
CA SER A 287 22.49 -19.95 -23.43
C SER A 287 23.37 -18.95 -22.69
N GLU A 288 22.90 -17.71 -22.53
CA GLU A 288 23.57 -16.62 -21.82
C GLU A 288 23.70 -16.93 -20.32
N ILE A 289 22.60 -17.35 -19.69
CA ILE A 289 22.59 -17.71 -18.27
C ILE A 289 23.48 -18.95 -18.01
N LEU A 290 23.41 -19.96 -18.87
CA LEU A 290 24.25 -21.16 -18.77
C LEU A 290 25.73 -20.85 -19.02
N ALA A 291 26.05 -19.87 -19.86
CA ALA A 291 27.42 -19.42 -20.06
C ALA A 291 28.02 -18.82 -18.78
N ALA A 292 27.24 -18.00 -18.07
CA ALA A 292 27.64 -17.44 -16.78
C ALA A 292 27.76 -18.50 -15.67
N ALA A 293 26.87 -19.50 -15.67
CA ALA A 293 26.86 -20.59 -14.69
C ALA A 293 28.03 -21.59 -14.84
N TYR A 294 28.52 -21.77 -16.07
CA TYR A 294 29.60 -22.71 -16.44
C TYR A 294 30.76 -21.98 -17.15
N PRO A 295 31.51 -21.11 -16.44
CA PRO A 295 32.61 -20.35 -17.05
C PRO A 295 33.73 -21.25 -17.60
N GLU A 296 33.84 -22.48 -17.10
CA GLU A 296 34.75 -23.51 -17.59
C GLU A 296 34.36 -24.09 -18.97
N ARG A 297 33.09 -23.94 -19.38
CA ARG A 297 32.55 -24.41 -20.67
C ARG A 297 32.27 -23.22 -21.58
N ARG A 298 33.34 -22.67 -22.16
CA ARG A 298 33.30 -21.40 -22.92
C ARG A 298 32.62 -21.50 -24.28
N THR A 299 32.72 -22.63 -24.97
CA THR A 299 32.15 -22.80 -26.33
C THR A 299 30.69 -23.28 -26.25
N GLU A 300 29.84 -22.85 -27.18
CA GLU A 300 28.45 -23.32 -27.28
C GLU A 300 28.36 -24.85 -27.43
N GLU A 301 29.30 -25.44 -28.17
CA GLU A 301 29.40 -26.89 -28.37
C GLU A 301 29.64 -27.64 -27.06
N SER A 302 30.47 -27.10 -26.16
CA SER A 302 30.71 -27.68 -24.83
C SER A 302 29.51 -27.56 -23.88
N ARG A 303 28.58 -26.65 -24.18
CA ARG A 303 27.33 -26.43 -23.45
C ARG A 303 26.13 -27.13 -24.11
N LYS A 304 26.32 -27.77 -25.27
CA LYS A 304 25.27 -28.46 -26.02
C LYS A 304 24.65 -29.56 -25.15
N GLY A 305 23.34 -29.48 -24.89
CA GLY A 305 22.60 -30.41 -24.04
C GLY A 305 22.43 -29.96 -22.57
N LEU A 306 23.11 -28.90 -22.13
CA LEU A 306 22.79 -28.25 -20.85
C LEU A 306 21.44 -27.55 -20.96
N LYS A 307 20.61 -27.71 -19.93
CA LYS A 307 19.29 -27.08 -19.82
C LYS A 307 19.20 -26.37 -18.48
N MET A 308 18.45 -25.28 -18.42
CA MET A 308 18.15 -24.60 -17.16
C MET A 308 17.55 -25.57 -16.12
N GLN A 309 16.68 -26.48 -16.55
CA GLN A 309 16.11 -27.54 -15.70
C GLN A 309 17.18 -28.44 -15.05
N ASN A 310 18.28 -28.72 -15.77
CA ASN A 310 19.37 -29.54 -15.25
C ASN A 310 20.24 -28.76 -14.25
N LEU A 311 20.36 -27.44 -14.43
CA LEU A 311 21.06 -26.56 -13.49
C LEU A 311 20.34 -26.50 -12.12
N PHE A 312 19.01 -26.57 -12.13
CA PHE A 312 18.17 -26.51 -10.93
C PHE A 312 17.53 -27.85 -10.54
N SER A 313 18.02 -28.98 -11.07
CA SER A 313 17.38 -30.30 -10.85
C SER A 313 17.32 -30.74 -9.39
N GLY A 314 18.19 -30.21 -8.52
CA GLY A 314 18.21 -30.51 -7.09
C GLY A 314 17.32 -29.61 -6.22
N ASN A 315 16.60 -28.64 -6.78
CA ASN A 315 15.73 -27.74 -6.02
C ASN A 315 14.58 -27.26 -6.90
N GLU A 316 13.34 -27.64 -6.60
CA GLU A 316 12.17 -27.24 -7.40
C GLU A 316 11.71 -25.79 -7.17
N MET A 317 12.16 -25.13 -6.09
CA MET A 317 11.73 -23.75 -5.76
C MET A 317 12.06 -22.74 -6.86
N TRP A 318 13.07 -23.00 -7.71
CA TRP A 318 13.40 -22.08 -8.80
C TRP A 318 12.20 -21.78 -9.71
N ARG A 319 11.23 -22.70 -9.85
CA ARG A 319 10.00 -22.51 -10.65
C ARG A 319 9.07 -21.45 -10.06
N GLU A 320 9.18 -21.20 -8.76
CA GLU A 320 8.41 -20.14 -8.10
C GLU A 320 9.02 -18.76 -8.28
N PHE A 321 10.32 -18.68 -8.60
CA PHE A 321 11.06 -17.42 -8.69
C PHE A 321 11.49 -17.06 -10.12
N ILE A 322 11.59 -18.04 -11.01
CA ILE A 322 12.03 -17.88 -12.40
C ILE A 322 10.97 -18.46 -13.31
N VAL A 323 10.58 -17.68 -14.32
CA VAL A 323 9.63 -18.07 -15.36
C VAL A 323 10.35 -18.23 -16.69
N ASN A 324 9.84 -19.14 -17.52
CA ASN A 324 10.21 -19.27 -18.91
C ASN A 324 9.14 -18.52 -19.73
N SER A 325 9.41 -17.26 -20.09
CA SER A 325 8.42 -16.38 -20.72
C SER A 325 8.15 -16.80 -22.17
N GLU A 326 9.21 -17.14 -22.90
CA GLU A 326 9.17 -17.65 -24.26
C GLU A 326 10.16 -18.80 -24.41
N LYS A 327 9.97 -19.65 -25.42
CA LYS A 327 10.83 -20.82 -25.66
C LYS A 327 12.32 -20.44 -25.70
N GLY A 328 13.03 -20.72 -24.60
CA GLY A 328 14.46 -20.46 -24.46
C GLY A 328 14.82 -19.17 -23.72
N LYS A 329 13.84 -18.32 -23.38
CA LYS A 329 14.00 -17.11 -22.58
C LYS A 329 13.53 -17.32 -21.15
N TYR A 330 14.26 -16.74 -20.21
CA TYR A 330 14.01 -16.82 -18.78
C TYR A 330 14.03 -15.43 -18.16
N ALA A 331 13.14 -15.22 -17.19
CA ALA A 331 13.01 -13.98 -16.44
C ALA A 331 12.66 -14.28 -14.97
N PHE A 332 12.83 -13.30 -14.09
CA PHE A 332 12.29 -13.41 -12.74
C PHE A 332 10.77 -13.32 -12.75
N LYS A 333 10.11 -14.15 -11.94
CA LYS A 333 8.65 -14.17 -11.78
C LYS A 333 8.24 -13.09 -10.78
N THR A 334 8.19 -11.84 -11.25
CA THR A 334 7.91 -10.65 -10.43
C THR A 334 6.43 -10.39 -10.18
N LEU A 335 5.53 -11.08 -10.89
CA LEU A 335 4.07 -11.01 -10.74
C LEU A 335 3.46 -12.36 -10.37
#